data_AF-A0A3C1SRC3-F1
#
_entry.id   AF-A0A3C1SRC3-F1
#
_cell.length_a   1.000
_cell.length_b   1.000
_cell.length_c   1.000
_cell.angle_alpha   90.00
_cell.angle_beta   90.00
_cell.angle_gamma   90.00
#
_symmetry.space_group_name_H-M   'P 1'
#
loop_
_entity.id
_entity.type
_entity.pdbx_description
1 polymer ?
#
loop_
_entity_poly.entity_id
_entity_poly.type
_entity_poly.pdbx_seq_one_letter_code
_entity_poly.pdbx_strand_id
1 'polypeptide(L)'
;RYADRLSVNIELPTAESLTRLAPEKEAGAIKRTMAQIRSAHDESGEATRKPRSLPDAPPKPQRAPRFAPAGQSTQMIVGADGSSDRAILDTSAALYSAYRLKRVYYSAFSPIPRAPPGLPVQAAPLLREHRLYQADWLLRFYGFGQDEIVMPDGMLSLEVDPKLAWALANPSHFPVDLNRASKQQLLRVPGLGIRSVERLLAGRRVRGIRRGDLDRLSIAVAKVLPFVVLPDHRPRDGDARRLLAGLRQARRATQLDLFAES
;
A
#
# COMPACT_ATOMS: atom_id res chain seq x y z
N ARG A 1 -3.15 32.06 -3.90
CA ARG A 1 -2.91 30.86 -3.06
C ARG A 1 -2.89 29.67 -4.01
N TYR A 2 -1.78 28.94 -4.11
CA TYR A 2 -1.69 27.75 -4.96
C TYR A 2 -2.49 26.58 -4.35
N ALA A 3 -2.81 25.57 -5.16
CA ALA A 3 -3.44 24.35 -4.70
C ALA A 3 -2.52 23.58 -3.72
N ASP A 4 -3.12 22.93 -2.72
CA ASP A 4 -2.37 22.14 -1.74
C ASP A 4 -1.85 20.82 -2.34
N ARG A 5 -2.61 20.21 -3.25
CA ARG A 5 -2.30 18.95 -3.96
C ARG A 5 -2.61 19.13 -5.44
N LEU A 6 -1.79 18.50 -6.28
CA LEU A 6 -2.04 18.40 -7.73
C LEU A 6 -2.24 16.93 -8.10
N SER A 7 -3.22 16.63 -8.95
CA SER A 7 -3.46 15.27 -9.43
C SER A 7 -3.35 15.24 -10.95
N VAL A 8 -2.66 14.24 -11.48
CA VAL A 8 -2.57 13.99 -12.92
C VAL A 8 -2.95 12.54 -13.15
N ASN A 9 -4.09 12.29 -13.79
CA ASN A 9 -4.59 10.93 -13.99
C ASN A 9 -3.86 10.24 -15.15
N ILE A 10 -3.27 9.08 -14.89
CA ILE A 10 -2.66 8.24 -15.93
C ILE A 10 -3.66 7.27 -16.55
N GLU A 11 -4.78 7.01 -15.87
CA GLU A 11 -5.86 6.09 -16.22
C GLU A 11 -5.47 4.61 -16.30
N LEU A 12 -4.43 4.27 -17.07
CA LEU A 12 -4.07 2.88 -17.34
C LEU A 12 -2.60 2.60 -17.02
N PRO A 13 -2.27 1.37 -16.60
CA PRO A 13 -0.94 1.03 -16.12
C PRO A 13 0.10 0.92 -17.24
N THR A 14 -0.32 0.66 -18.49
CA THR A 14 0.57 0.49 -19.65
C THR A 14 0.26 1.52 -20.74
N ALA A 15 1.30 1.91 -21.50
CA ALA A 15 1.13 2.85 -22.61
C ALA A 15 0.29 2.24 -23.75
N GLU A 16 0.44 0.94 -24.02
CA GLU A 16 -0.35 0.24 -25.03
C GLU A 16 -1.85 0.29 -24.69
N SER A 17 -2.22 -0.03 -23.44
CA SER A 17 -3.61 0.04 -23.02
C SER A 17 -4.13 1.47 -23.03
N LEU A 18 -3.30 2.47 -22.67
CA LEU A 18 -3.67 3.88 -22.76
C LEU A 18 -4.01 4.28 -24.20
N THR A 19 -3.14 3.98 -25.17
CA THR A 19 -3.39 4.29 -26.59
C THR A 19 -4.64 3.59 -27.11
N ARG A 20 -4.89 2.35 -26.68
CA ARG A 20 -6.05 1.57 -27.13
C ARG A 20 -7.38 2.07 -26.55
N LEU A 21 -7.41 2.40 -25.26
CA LEU A 21 -8.66 2.64 -24.53
C LEU A 21 -8.93 4.13 -24.24
N ALA A 22 -7.92 4.99 -24.32
CA ALA A 22 -8.00 6.43 -24.11
C ALA A 22 -7.05 7.15 -25.10
N PRO A 23 -7.30 7.07 -26.42
CA PRO A 23 -6.42 7.61 -27.46
C PRO A 23 -6.27 9.14 -27.40
N GLU A 24 -7.16 9.85 -26.71
CA GLU A 24 -7.04 11.28 -26.44
C GLU A 24 -5.93 11.61 -25.41
N LYS A 25 -5.42 10.59 -24.71
CA LYS A 25 -4.36 10.73 -23.70
C LYS A 25 -3.03 10.23 -24.22
N GLU A 26 -2.06 11.14 -24.21
CA GLU A 26 -0.68 10.84 -24.58
C GLU A 26 0.19 10.57 -23.34
N ALA A 27 0.70 9.34 -23.22
CA ALA A 27 1.54 8.91 -22.10
C ALA A 27 2.75 9.85 -21.89
N GLY A 28 3.36 10.30 -22.98
CA GLY A 28 4.48 11.24 -22.95
C GLY A 28 4.09 12.61 -22.38
N ALA A 29 2.92 13.13 -22.73
CA ALA A 29 2.43 14.40 -22.20
C ALA A 29 2.15 14.31 -20.70
N ILE A 30 1.50 13.24 -20.26
CA ILE A 30 1.22 12.98 -18.83
C ILE A 30 2.52 12.95 -18.01
N LYS A 31 3.53 12.21 -18.48
CA LYS A 31 4.85 12.12 -17.84
C LYS A 31 5.55 13.47 -17.77
N ARG A 32 5.51 14.27 -18.85
CA ARG A 32 6.07 15.64 -18.85
C ARG A 32 5.38 16.54 -17.82
N THR A 33 4.06 16.49 -17.73
CA THR A 33 3.31 17.27 -16.72
C THR A 33 3.69 16.86 -15.29
N MET A 34 3.78 15.57 -15.00
CA MET A 34 4.22 15.09 -13.68
C MET A 34 5.67 15.50 -13.35
N ALA A 35 6.55 15.49 -14.35
CA ALA A 35 7.93 15.95 -14.20
C ALA A 35 7.99 17.45 -13.88
N GLN A 36 7.20 18.28 -14.57
CA GLN A 36 7.12 19.72 -14.30
C GLN A 36 6.60 20.00 -12.88
N ILE A 37 5.56 19.28 -12.44
CA ILE A 37 5.03 19.39 -11.07
C ILE A 37 6.11 19.02 -10.05
N ARG A 38 6.88 17.97 -10.31
CA ARG A 38 8.00 17.57 -9.46
C ARG A 38 9.05 18.68 -9.39
N SER A 39 9.53 19.19 -10.52
CA SER A 39 10.56 20.25 -10.55
C SER A 39 10.10 21.49 -9.78
N ALA A 40 8.88 21.97 -10.03
CA ALA A 40 8.31 23.11 -9.31
C ALA A 40 8.18 22.86 -7.80
N HIS A 41 7.85 21.63 -7.39
CA HIS A 41 7.80 21.27 -5.98
C HIS A 41 9.20 21.30 -5.34
N ASP A 42 10.18 20.69 -5.99
CA ASP A 42 11.57 20.62 -5.53
C ASP A 42 12.17 22.04 -5.43
N GLU A 43 12.02 22.89 -6.45
CA GLU A 43 12.45 24.30 -6.46
C GLU A 43 11.80 25.12 -5.33
N SER A 44 10.50 24.95 -5.09
CA SER A 44 9.79 25.64 -4.01
C SER A 44 10.23 25.20 -2.61
N GLY A 45 10.74 23.97 -2.49
CA GLY A 45 11.28 23.44 -1.25
C GLY A 45 12.64 24.03 -0.89
N GLU A 46 13.44 24.34 -1.90
CA GLU A 46 14.79 24.92 -1.77
C GLU A 46 14.78 26.44 -1.60
N ALA A 47 13.73 27.11 -2.09
CA ALA A 47 13.53 28.56 -1.98
C ALA A 47 13.30 29.01 -0.52
N THR A 48 14.37 29.07 0.28
CA THR A 48 14.39 29.75 1.57
C THR A 48 14.52 31.25 1.30
N ARG A 49 13.52 32.07 1.66
CA ARG A 49 13.65 33.52 1.47
C ARG A 49 14.79 34.05 2.33
N LYS A 50 15.65 34.92 1.75
CA LYS A 50 16.63 35.68 2.52
C LYS A 50 15.91 36.36 3.70
N PRO A 51 16.41 36.24 4.94
CA PRO A 51 15.80 36.92 6.06
C PRO A 51 15.84 38.43 5.81
N ARG A 52 14.70 39.11 5.91
CA ARG A 52 14.68 40.56 6.10
C ARG A 52 15.20 40.82 7.52
N SER A 53 16.46 41.20 7.64
CA SER A 53 17.02 41.72 8.88
C SER A 53 16.44 43.12 9.11
N LEU A 54 15.55 43.25 10.08
CA LEU A 54 15.36 44.54 10.77
C LEU A 54 16.60 44.77 11.66
N PRO A 55 17.06 46.02 11.85
CA PRO A 55 17.96 46.33 12.95
C PRO A 55 17.31 45.88 14.26
N ASP A 56 18.06 45.16 15.11
CA ASP A 56 17.67 44.71 16.46
C ASP A 56 16.65 43.57 16.61
N ALA A 57 16.34 42.79 15.57
CA ALA A 57 15.53 41.57 15.70
C ALA A 57 16.26 40.31 15.19
N PRO A 58 16.20 39.15 15.90
CA PRO A 58 16.76 37.91 15.41
C PRO A 58 16.07 37.52 14.08
N PRO A 59 16.82 37.10 13.04
CA PRO A 59 16.27 36.80 11.74
C PRO A 59 15.25 35.65 11.85
N LYS A 60 13.96 35.96 11.66
CA LYS A 60 12.94 34.92 11.47
C LYS A 60 13.02 34.43 10.03
N PRO A 61 13.30 33.13 9.77
CA PRO A 61 13.25 32.60 8.42
C PRO A 61 11.79 32.65 7.92
N GLN A 62 11.48 33.56 7.01
CA GLN A 62 10.21 33.51 6.29
C GLN A 62 10.30 32.37 5.26
N ARG A 63 9.62 31.26 5.52
CA ARG A 63 9.48 30.19 4.52
C ARG A 63 8.70 30.74 3.32
N ALA A 64 9.22 30.55 2.10
CA ALA A 64 8.45 30.80 0.90
C ALA A 64 7.20 29.90 0.89
N PRO A 65 6.07 30.34 0.30
CA PRO A 65 4.94 29.47 0.07
C PRO A 65 5.40 28.29 -0.80
N ARG A 66 5.17 27.06 -0.32
CA ARG A 66 5.55 25.84 -1.04
C ARG A 66 4.55 25.60 -2.18
N PHE A 67 5.05 25.10 -3.30
CA PHE A 67 4.22 24.66 -4.41
C PHE A 67 3.68 23.26 -4.11
N ALA A 68 2.34 23.08 -4.15
CA ALA A 68 1.67 21.81 -3.85
C ALA A 68 2.24 21.10 -2.61
N PRO A 69 2.15 21.69 -1.41
CA PRO A 69 2.77 21.14 -0.18
C PRO A 69 2.34 19.71 0.16
N ALA A 70 1.12 19.30 -0.22
CA ALA A 70 0.62 17.94 -0.06
C ALA A 70 1.05 16.98 -1.19
N GLY A 71 1.87 17.48 -2.13
CA GLY A 71 2.52 16.77 -3.24
C GLY A 71 1.59 16.49 -4.41
N GLN A 72 2.05 15.59 -5.29
CA GLN A 72 1.27 15.11 -6.42
C GLN A 72 0.64 13.74 -6.17
N SER A 73 -0.48 13.48 -6.85
CA SER A 73 -1.16 12.18 -6.92
C SER A 73 -1.54 11.81 -8.35
N THR A 74 -1.94 10.56 -8.54
CA THR A 74 -2.45 10.04 -9.80
C THR A 74 -3.55 9.01 -9.54
N GLN A 75 -4.24 8.60 -10.60
CA GLN A 75 -5.27 7.57 -10.57
C GLN A 75 -5.05 6.55 -11.70
N MET A 76 -5.31 5.28 -11.37
CA MET A 76 -5.36 4.14 -12.28
C MET A 76 -6.70 3.40 -12.14
N ILE A 77 -7.26 3.02 -13.28
CA ILE A 77 -8.42 2.15 -13.40
C ILE A 77 -7.91 0.70 -13.45
N VAL A 78 -8.48 -0.14 -12.59
CA VAL A 78 -8.08 -1.53 -12.41
C VAL A 78 -9.10 -2.44 -13.07
N GLY A 79 -8.61 -3.33 -13.95
CA GLY A 79 -9.45 -4.31 -14.63
C GLY A 79 -10.27 -3.75 -15.79
N ALA A 80 -9.89 -2.58 -16.32
CA ALA A 80 -10.37 -2.10 -17.62
C ALA A 80 -9.62 -2.76 -18.80
N ASP A 81 -8.47 -3.40 -18.53
CA ASP A 81 -7.67 -4.13 -19.48
C ASP A 81 -7.16 -5.45 -18.87
N GLY A 82 -6.32 -6.16 -19.62
CA GLY A 82 -5.68 -7.41 -19.18
C GLY A 82 -4.48 -7.23 -18.25
N SER A 83 -4.24 -6.04 -17.69
CA SER A 83 -3.06 -5.81 -16.86
C SER A 83 -3.11 -6.61 -15.55
N SER A 84 -2.01 -7.29 -15.24
CA SER A 84 -1.82 -8.01 -13.99
C SER A 84 -1.59 -7.07 -12.82
N ASP A 85 -1.81 -7.55 -11.59
CA ASP A 85 -1.55 -6.75 -10.39
C ASP A 85 -0.06 -6.42 -10.24
N ARG A 86 0.81 -7.32 -10.70
CA ARG A 86 2.25 -7.09 -10.86
C ARG A 86 2.51 -5.84 -11.71
N ALA A 87 1.99 -5.79 -12.94
CA ALA A 87 2.20 -4.64 -13.83
C ALA A 87 1.68 -3.32 -13.21
N ILE A 88 0.55 -3.36 -12.52
CA ILE A 88 -0.02 -2.20 -11.83
C ILE A 88 0.91 -1.73 -10.69
N LEU A 89 1.43 -2.66 -9.87
CA LEU A 89 2.34 -2.34 -8.78
C LEU A 89 3.69 -1.83 -9.28
N ASP A 90 4.22 -2.41 -10.35
CA ASP A 90 5.46 -1.98 -11.01
C ASP A 90 5.33 -0.54 -11.53
N THR A 91 4.22 -0.23 -12.21
CA THR A 91 3.92 1.13 -12.67
C THR A 91 3.80 2.08 -11.48
N SER A 92 3.08 1.71 -10.41
CA SER A 92 3.02 2.52 -9.19
C SER A 92 4.40 2.79 -8.60
N ALA A 93 5.24 1.78 -8.44
CA ALA A 93 6.59 1.92 -7.89
C ALA A 93 7.47 2.85 -8.73
N ALA A 94 7.44 2.70 -10.06
CA ALA A 94 8.14 3.57 -10.99
C ALA A 94 7.67 5.03 -10.88
N LEU A 95 6.35 5.24 -10.78
CA LEU A 95 5.73 6.55 -10.63
C LEU A 95 6.13 7.23 -9.31
N TYR A 96 6.13 6.50 -8.19
CA TYR A 96 6.61 7.01 -6.90
C TYR A 96 8.07 7.47 -6.98
N SER A 97 8.94 6.65 -7.58
CA SER A 97 10.37 6.93 -7.71
C SER A 97 10.63 8.14 -8.62
N ALA A 98 10.06 8.14 -9.83
CA ALA A 98 10.35 9.15 -10.85
C ALA A 98 9.76 10.54 -10.52
N TYR A 99 8.56 10.58 -9.91
CA TYR A 99 7.77 11.81 -9.74
C TYR A 99 7.54 12.22 -8.29
N ARG A 100 8.10 11.50 -7.31
CA ARG A 100 7.87 11.77 -5.87
C ARG A 100 6.37 11.83 -5.51
N LEU A 101 5.57 10.98 -6.16
CA LEU A 101 4.13 10.91 -5.91
C LEU A 101 3.88 10.62 -4.42
N LYS A 102 2.81 11.21 -3.89
CA LYS A 102 2.37 10.95 -2.53
C LYS A 102 1.39 9.80 -2.45
N ARG A 103 0.64 9.57 -3.53
CA ARG A 103 -0.36 8.51 -3.62
C ARG A 103 -0.73 8.19 -5.05
N VAL A 104 -0.92 6.90 -5.30
CA VAL A 104 -1.67 6.37 -6.44
C VAL A 104 -3.05 5.98 -5.93
N TYR A 105 -4.10 6.40 -6.63
CA TYR A 105 -5.47 5.95 -6.40
C TYR A 105 -5.80 4.83 -7.38
N TYR A 106 -6.32 3.73 -6.86
CA TYR A 106 -6.87 2.63 -7.64
C TYR A 106 -8.39 2.73 -7.62
N SER A 107 -9.01 2.52 -8.77
CA SER A 107 -10.47 2.42 -8.91
C SER A 107 -10.79 1.19 -9.73
N ALA A 108 -11.60 0.27 -9.20
CA ALA A 108 -12.13 -0.84 -9.97
C ALA A 108 -12.93 -0.32 -11.17
N PHE A 109 -12.72 -0.93 -12.33
CA PHE A 109 -13.52 -0.65 -13.51
C PHE A 109 -14.98 -1.04 -13.29
N SER A 110 -15.88 -0.12 -13.62
CA SER A 110 -17.32 -0.37 -13.71
C SER A 110 -17.76 -0.20 -15.16
N PRO A 111 -18.51 -1.15 -15.75
CA PRO A 111 -19.03 -1.02 -17.08
C PRO A 111 -19.96 0.19 -17.19
N ILE A 112 -19.90 0.86 -18.34
CA ILE A 112 -20.80 1.96 -18.68
C ILE A 112 -21.74 1.53 -19.80
N PRO A 113 -23.00 2.00 -19.80
CA PRO A 113 -23.90 1.78 -20.94
C PRO A 113 -23.28 2.34 -22.23
N ARG A 114 -23.33 1.58 -23.33
CA ARG A 114 -22.71 1.92 -24.64
C ARG A 114 -21.19 2.15 -24.53
N ALA A 115 -20.49 1.23 -23.88
CA ALA A 115 -19.03 1.25 -23.81
C ALA A 115 -18.38 1.13 -25.21
N PRO A 116 -17.24 1.82 -25.45
CA PRO A 116 -16.40 1.57 -26.61
C PRO A 116 -16.02 0.09 -26.77
N PRO A 117 -15.78 -0.38 -28.01
CA PRO A 117 -15.23 -1.70 -28.25
C PRO A 117 -13.90 -1.89 -27.50
N GLY A 118 -13.73 -3.03 -26.82
CA GLY A 118 -12.48 -3.38 -26.13
C GLY A 118 -12.49 -3.18 -24.61
N LEU A 119 -13.54 -2.57 -24.03
CA LEU A 119 -13.73 -2.57 -22.58
C LEU A 119 -14.43 -3.86 -22.10
N PRO A 120 -14.11 -4.33 -20.87
CA PRO A 120 -14.78 -5.48 -20.29
C PRO A 120 -16.28 -5.25 -20.09
N VAL A 121 -17.06 -6.32 -20.25
CA VAL A 121 -18.52 -6.30 -19.99
C VAL A 121 -18.81 -6.42 -18.49
N GLN A 122 -17.91 -7.07 -17.74
CA GLN A 122 -18.06 -7.30 -16.31
C GLN A 122 -17.27 -6.26 -15.51
N ALA A 123 -17.82 -5.89 -14.35
CA ALA A 123 -17.11 -5.04 -13.40
C ALA A 123 -15.91 -5.78 -12.81
N ALA A 124 -14.83 -5.04 -12.58
CA ALA A 124 -13.69 -5.58 -11.85
C ALA A 124 -14.09 -5.83 -10.38
N PRO A 125 -13.60 -6.92 -9.75
CA PRO A 125 -13.91 -7.17 -8.35
C PRO A 125 -13.42 -6.03 -7.44
N LEU A 126 -14.31 -5.42 -6.64
CA LEU A 126 -13.94 -4.37 -5.68
C LEU A 126 -12.85 -4.83 -4.70
N LEU A 127 -12.82 -6.12 -4.39
CA LEU A 127 -11.79 -6.69 -3.53
C LEU A 127 -10.38 -6.59 -4.16
N ARG A 128 -10.27 -6.63 -5.50
CA ARG A 128 -9.00 -6.45 -6.20
C ARG A 128 -8.44 -5.05 -5.99
N GLU A 129 -9.29 -4.02 -6.07
CA GLU A 129 -8.91 -2.63 -5.75
C GLU A 129 -8.38 -2.52 -4.31
N HIS A 130 -9.12 -3.09 -3.35
CA HIS A 130 -8.69 -3.08 -1.95
C HIS A 130 -7.36 -3.82 -1.74
N ARG A 131 -7.12 -4.94 -2.44
CA ARG A 131 -5.84 -5.66 -2.40
C ARG A 131 -4.68 -4.84 -2.94
N LEU A 132 -4.89 -4.10 -4.02
CA LEU A 132 -3.86 -3.20 -4.57
C LEU A 132 -3.49 -2.09 -3.58
N TYR A 133 -4.46 -1.47 -2.89
CA TYR A 133 -4.15 -0.51 -1.83
C TYR A 133 -3.35 -1.14 -0.68
N GLN A 134 -3.70 -2.37 -0.28
CA GLN A 134 -2.96 -3.10 0.75
C GLN A 134 -1.54 -3.41 0.31
N ALA A 135 -1.34 -3.84 -0.94
CA ALA A 135 -0.02 -4.14 -1.50
C ALA A 135 0.84 -2.87 -1.64
N ASP A 136 0.29 -1.79 -2.21
CA ASP A 136 0.96 -0.48 -2.32
C ASP A 136 1.49 0.00 -0.97
N TRP A 137 0.69 -0.14 0.09
CA TRP A 137 1.08 0.23 1.45
C TRP A 137 2.26 -0.60 1.96
N LEU A 138 2.29 -1.90 1.66
CA LEU A 138 3.38 -2.81 2.04
C LEU A 138 4.66 -2.47 1.30
N LEU A 139 4.59 -2.17 0.00
CA LEU A 139 5.75 -1.72 -0.78
C LEU A 139 6.36 -0.45 -0.17
N ARG A 140 5.52 0.56 0.10
CA ARG A 140 5.99 1.88 0.50
C ARG A 140 6.48 1.98 1.94
N PHE A 141 5.86 1.25 2.86
CA PHE A 141 6.10 1.47 4.29
C PHE A 141 6.63 0.24 5.03
N TYR A 142 6.54 -0.95 4.43
CA TYR A 142 7.05 -2.20 5.01
C TYR A 142 8.30 -2.71 4.30
N GLY A 143 8.71 -2.04 3.21
CA GLY A 143 9.86 -2.42 2.41
C GLY A 143 9.62 -3.71 1.64
N PHE A 144 8.37 -3.96 1.24
CA PHE A 144 8.09 -5.08 0.34
C PHE A 144 8.53 -4.77 -1.09
N GLY A 145 9.01 -5.75 -1.82
CA GLY A 145 9.14 -5.73 -3.27
C GLY A 145 7.84 -6.13 -3.98
N GLN A 146 7.69 -5.70 -5.22
CA GLN A 146 6.57 -6.10 -6.07
C GLN A 146 6.59 -7.61 -6.36
N ASP A 147 7.78 -8.18 -6.62
CA ASP A 147 7.93 -9.59 -6.99
C ASP A 147 7.60 -10.57 -5.89
N GLU A 148 7.73 -10.16 -4.64
CA GLU A 148 7.47 -11.04 -3.51
C GLU A 148 5.99 -11.11 -3.13
N ILE A 149 5.20 -10.07 -3.42
CA ILE A 149 3.86 -9.92 -2.83
C ILE A 149 2.75 -10.52 -3.70
N VAL A 150 2.99 -10.62 -5.00
CA VAL A 150 2.05 -11.21 -5.96
C VAL A 150 2.27 -12.72 -6.04
N MET A 151 1.23 -13.44 -6.45
CA MET A 151 1.28 -14.88 -6.70
C MET A 151 2.07 -15.16 -8.00
N PRO A 152 2.42 -16.43 -8.30
CA PRO A 152 3.18 -16.78 -9.51
C PRO A 152 2.55 -16.33 -10.83
N ASP A 153 1.22 -16.22 -10.89
CA ASP A 153 0.47 -15.70 -12.04
C ASP A 153 0.49 -14.16 -12.17
N GLY A 154 1.15 -13.47 -11.23
CA GLY A 154 1.24 -12.00 -11.19
C GLY A 154 -0.01 -11.32 -10.61
N MET A 155 -0.95 -12.07 -10.04
CA MET A 155 -2.16 -11.55 -9.41
C MET A 155 -2.04 -11.56 -7.88
N LEU A 156 -2.78 -10.68 -7.21
CA LEU A 156 -2.91 -10.69 -5.76
C LEU A 156 -3.97 -11.72 -5.33
N SER A 157 -3.75 -12.36 -4.18
CA SER A 157 -4.77 -13.22 -3.59
C SER A 157 -6.02 -12.40 -3.25
N LEU A 158 -7.15 -12.77 -3.87
CA LEU A 158 -8.46 -12.26 -3.46
C LEU A 158 -8.98 -12.95 -2.19
N GLU A 159 -8.33 -14.02 -1.74
CA GLU A 159 -8.79 -14.79 -0.60
C GLU A 159 -8.36 -14.15 0.72
N VAL A 160 -7.07 -13.84 0.84
CA VAL A 160 -6.45 -13.26 2.04
C VAL A 160 -5.66 -12.00 1.71
N ASP A 161 -5.38 -11.17 2.71
CA ASP A 161 -4.60 -9.95 2.49
C ASP A 161 -3.17 -10.26 2.02
N PRO A 162 -2.50 -9.36 1.27
CA PRO A 162 -1.22 -9.65 0.64
C PRO A 162 -0.11 -10.01 1.65
N LYS A 163 -0.17 -9.46 2.87
CA LYS A 163 0.81 -9.76 3.92
C LYS A 163 0.65 -11.18 4.45
N LEU A 164 -0.58 -11.61 4.66
CA LEU A 164 -0.89 -13.00 5.04
C LEU A 164 -0.61 -13.97 3.89
N ALA A 165 -0.96 -13.62 2.65
CA ALA A 165 -0.63 -14.43 1.47
C ALA A 165 0.88 -14.70 1.38
N TRP A 166 1.69 -13.64 1.48
CA TRP A 166 3.14 -13.73 1.51
C TRP A 166 3.63 -14.64 2.64
N ALA A 167 3.09 -14.48 3.85
CA ALA A 167 3.54 -15.26 4.99
C ALA A 167 3.23 -16.75 4.86
N LEU A 168 2.08 -17.09 4.28
CA LEU A 168 1.68 -18.48 4.00
C LEU A 168 2.54 -19.11 2.91
N ALA A 169 2.95 -18.34 1.90
CA ALA A 169 3.84 -18.79 0.82
C ALA A 169 5.31 -18.92 1.26
N ASN A 170 5.70 -18.26 2.36
CA ASN A 170 7.09 -18.19 2.84
C ASN A 170 7.26 -18.75 4.26
N PRO A 171 6.91 -20.04 4.52
CA PRO A 171 6.95 -20.61 5.86
C PRO A 171 8.35 -20.64 6.49
N SER A 172 9.41 -20.64 5.68
CA SER A 172 10.80 -20.61 6.14
C SER A 172 11.17 -19.34 6.91
N HIS A 173 10.39 -18.27 6.79
CA HIS A 173 10.60 -17.01 7.54
C HIS A 173 9.97 -17.06 8.93
N PHE A 174 9.25 -18.14 9.26
CA PHE A 174 8.50 -18.28 10.49
C PHE A 174 8.91 -19.55 11.26
N PRO A 175 8.79 -19.53 12.60
CA PRO A 175 8.27 -18.43 13.40
C PRO A 175 9.31 -17.35 13.72
N VAL A 176 8.85 -16.12 13.92
CA VAL A 176 9.68 -14.96 14.27
C VAL A 176 9.74 -14.78 15.79
N ASP A 177 10.94 -14.75 16.36
CA ASP A 177 11.13 -14.43 17.79
C ASP A 177 10.88 -12.93 18.05
N LEU A 178 9.81 -12.61 18.78
CA LEU A 178 9.42 -11.22 19.05
C LEU A 178 10.32 -10.48 20.03
N ASN A 179 11.32 -11.10 20.65
CA ASN A 179 12.31 -10.40 21.45
C ASN A 179 13.64 -10.19 20.73
N ARG A 180 13.93 -10.98 19.68
CA ARG A 180 15.22 -10.97 18.98
C ARG A 180 15.16 -10.44 17.55
N ALA A 181 14.06 -10.65 16.84
CA ALA A 181 13.97 -10.37 15.41
C ALA A 181 14.15 -8.88 15.06
N SER A 182 14.73 -8.60 13.89
CA SER A 182 14.92 -7.23 13.40
C SER A 182 13.59 -6.51 13.11
N LYS A 183 13.62 -5.18 12.99
CA LYS A 183 12.45 -4.38 12.58
C LYS A 183 11.85 -4.91 11.27
N GLN A 184 12.69 -5.25 10.30
CA GLN A 184 12.26 -5.76 9.00
C GLN A 184 11.54 -7.11 9.13
N GLN A 185 12.10 -8.05 9.89
CA GLN A 185 11.46 -9.36 10.15
C GLN A 185 10.10 -9.21 10.85
N LEU A 186 10.00 -8.33 11.85
CA LEU A 186 8.74 -8.04 12.53
C LEU A 186 7.69 -7.45 11.58
N LEU A 187 8.11 -6.56 10.68
CA LEU A 187 7.25 -5.99 9.66
C LEU A 187 6.76 -7.04 8.66
N ARG A 188 7.33 -8.24 8.60
CA ARG A 188 6.80 -9.35 7.78
C ARG A 188 5.68 -10.14 8.45
N VAL A 189 5.56 -10.09 9.78
CA VAL A 189 4.56 -10.85 10.54
C VAL A 189 3.13 -10.33 10.28
N PRO A 190 2.19 -11.18 9.82
CA PRO A 190 0.78 -10.81 9.67
C PRO A 190 0.19 -10.29 10.98
N GLY A 191 -0.58 -9.19 10.92
CA GLY A 191 -1.18 -8.56 12.10
C GLY A 191 -0.27 -7.58 12.86
N LEU A 192 1.04 -7.54 12.58
CA LEU A 192 1.91 -6.47 13.09
C LEU A 192 1.95 -5.27 12.14
N GLY A 193 1.52 -4.11 12.64
CA GLY A 193 1.64 -2.83 11.93
C GLY A 193 2.90 -2.05 12.32
N ILE A 194 3.28 -1.02 11.55
CA ILE A 194 4.47 -0.19 11.82
C ILE A 194 4.49 0.36 13.26
N ARG A 195 3.40 1.00 13.68
CA ARG A 195 3.27 1.54 15.04
C ARG A 195 3.39 0.46 16.12
N SER A 196 2.79 -0.71 15.87
CA SER A 196 2.87 -1.85 16.79
C SER A 196 4.31 -2.38 16.89
N VAL A 197 5.02 -2.48 15.76
CA VAL A 197 6.44 -2.88 15.71
C VAL A 197 7.31 -1.86 16.44
N GLU A 198 7.08 -0.56 16.26
CA GLU A 198 7.83 0.48 16.97
C GLU A 198 7.63 0.40 18.49
N ARG A 199 6.38 0.24 18.94
CA ARG A 199 6.07 0.05 20.36
C ARG A 199 6.67 -1.23 20.91
N LEU A 200 6.65 -2.31 20.14
CA LEU A 200 7.25 -3.59 20.52
C LEU A 200 8.77 -3.45 20.68
N LEU A 201 9.45 -2.82 19.73
CA LEU A 201 10.89 -2.54 19.80
C LEU A 201 11.26 -1.64 20.97
N ALA A 202 10.45 -0.62 21.26
CA ALA A 202 10.64 0.22 22.44
C ALA A 202 10.46 -0.59 23.74
N GLY A 203 9.42 -1.43 23.81
CA GLY A 203 9.12 -2.28 24.95
C GLY A 203 10.24 -3.29 25.28
N ARG A 204 10.90 -3.86 24.26
CA ARG A 204 12.03 -4.78 24.42
C ARG A 204 13.18 -4.22 25.24
N ARG A 205 13.36 -2.89 25.23
CA ARG A 205 14.43 -2.20 25.98
C ARG A 205 14.18 -2.20 27.49
N VAL A 206 12.90 -2.33 27.89
CA VAL A 206 12.49 -2.30 29.29
C VAL A 206 12.37 -3.71 29.85
N ARG A 207 11.75 -4.62 29.10
CA ARG A 207 11.59 -6.03 29.48
C ARG A 207 11.32 -6.93 28.28
N GLY A 208 11.47 -8.23 28.48
CA GLY A 208 11.05 -9.23 27.51
C GLY A 208 9.54 -9.18 27.26
N ILE A 209 9.15 -9.07 25.99
CA ILE A 209 7.77 -9.11 25.52
C ILE A 209 7.21 -10.53 25.70
N ARG A 210 6.01 -10.62 26.28
CA ARG A 210 5.24 -11.85 26.49
C ARG A 210 3.88 -11.76 25.77
N ARG A 211 3.14 -12.86 25.72
CA ARG A 211 1.84 -12.93 25.03
C ARG A 211 0.87 -11.85 25.51
N GLY A 212 0.74 -11.67 26.82
CA GLY A 212 -0.17 -10.66 27.41
C GLY A 212 0.20 -9.21 27.09
N ASP A 213 1.43 -8.94 26.61
CA ASP A 213 1.83 -7.60 26.18
C ASP A 213 1.27 -7.26 24.80
N LEU A 214 1.02 -8.27 23.96
CA LEU A 214 0.45 -8.05 22.63
C LEU A 214 -0.98 -7.48 22.72
N ASP A 215 -1.79 -7.97 23.66
CA ASP A 215 -3.14 -7.46 23.92
C ASP A 215 -3.09 -5.99 24.35
N ARG A 216 -2.16 -5.64 25.25
CA ARG A 216 -1.96 -4.25 25.74
C ARG A 216 -1.49 -3.29 24.65
N LEU A 217 -0.81 -3.81 23.62
CA LEU A 217 -0.38 -3.05 22.45
C LEU A 217 -1.46 -2.94 21.37
N SER A 218 -2.68 -3.44 21.63
CA SER A 218 -3.79 -3.52 20.68
C SER A 218 -3.42 -4.27 19.40
N ILE A 219 -2.60 -5.31 19.54
CA ILE A 219 -2.21 -6.19 18.43
C ILE A 219 -3.25 -7.29 18.29
N ALA A 220 -3.63 -7.63 17.06
CA ALA A 220 -4.55 -8.73 16.78
C ALA A 220 -3.88 -10.09 17.09
N VAL A 221 -3.91 -10.49 18.36
CA VAL A 221 -3.18 -11.66 18.89
C VAL A 221 -3.47 -12.93 18.11
N ALA A 222 -4.74 -13.24 17.83
CA ALA A 222 -5.12 -14.42 17.06
C ALA A 222 -4.48 -14.49 15.65
N LYS A 223 -4.22 -13.33 15.03
CA LYS A 223 -3.56 -13.24 13.71
C LYS A 223 -2.04 -13.37 13.79
N VAL A 224 -1.44 -12.96 14.90
CA VAL A 224 0.02 -12.91 15.10
C VAL A 224 0.58 -14.22 15.64
N LEU A 225 -0.10 -14.84 16.61
CA LEU A 225 0.41 -16.03 17.32
C LEU A 225 0.83 -17.20 16.43
N PRO A 226 0.18 -17.48 15.27
CA PRO A 226 0.64 -18.54 14.36
C PRO A 226 2.04 -18.33 13.78
N PHE A 227 2.57 -17.11 13.82
CA PHE A 227 3.78 -16.70 13.11
C PHE A 227 4.94 -16.34 14.06
N VAL A 228 4.75 -16.43 15.37
CA VAL A 228 5.71 -15.85 16.32
C VAL A 228 6.03 -16.74 17.51
N VAL A 229 7.22 -16.57 18.06
CA VAL A 229 7.64 -17.14 19.35
C VAL A 229 7.82 -16.03 20.38
N LEU A 230 7.41 -16.33 21.60
CA LEU A 230 7.55 -15.53 22.81
C LEU A 230 8.01 -16.45 23.96
N PRO A 231 8.45 -15.91 25.11
CA PRO A 231 8.86 -16.73 26.25
C PRO A 231 7.75 -17.67 26.76
N ASP A 232 6.49 -17.28 26.61
CA ASP A 232 5.28 -17.98 27.06
C ASP A 232 4.39 -18.49 25.92
N HIS A 233 4.88 -18.45 24.67
CA HIS A 233 4.12 -18.93 23.50
C HIS A 233 5.02 -19.47 22.39
N ARG A 234 4.65 -20.62 21.83
CA ARG A 234 5.21 -21.17 20.60
C ARG A 234 4.06 -21.60 19.68
N PRO A 235 4.13 -21.32 18.37
CA PRO A 235 3.11 -21.76 17.43
C PRO A 235 3.20 -23.28 17.26
N ARG A 236 2.05 -23.90 17.03
CA ARG A 236 1.94 -25.33 16.70
C ARG A 236 1.92 -25.50 15.20
N ASP A 237 2.34 -26.68 14.74
CA ASP A 237 2.22 -27.06 13.35
C ASP A 237 0.77 -26.93 12.87
N GLY A 238 0.61 -26.28 11.71
CA GLY A 238 -0.68 -26.02 11.10
C GLY A 238 -1.47 -24.84 11.65
N ASP A 239 -0.98 -24.06 12.64
CA ASP A 239 -1.70 -22.88 13.15
C ASP A 239 -2.01 -21.86 12.04
N ALA A 240 -1.07 -21.61 11.13
CA ALA A 240 -1.30 -20.71 10.00
C ALA A 240 -2.39 -21.24 9.03
N ARG A 241 -2.46 -22.57 8.83
CA ARG A 241 -3.51 -23.21 8.03
C ARG A 241 -4.87 -23.15 8.73
N ARG A 242 -4.91 -23.32 10.05
CA ARG A 242 -6.12 -23.17 10.87
C ARG A 242 -6.65 -21.73 10.79
N LEU A 243 -5.76 -20.73 10.87
CA LEU A 243 -6.11 -19.33 10.69
C LEU A 243 -6.76 -19.11 9.32
N LEU A 244 -6.16 -19.62 8.24
CA LEU A 244 -6.71 -19.54 6.89
C LEU A 244 -8.10 -20.19 6.79
N ALA A 245 -8.27 -21.39 7.35
CA ALA A 245 -9.54 -22.10 7.37
C ALA A 245 -10.64 -21.31 8.11
N GLY A 246 -10.30 -20.70 9.25
CA GLY A 246 -11.23 -19.84 10.00
C GLY A 246 -11.65 -18.60 9.20
N LEU A 247 -10.72 -17.96 8.48
CA LEU A 247 -11.04 -16.83 7.60
C LEU A 247 -11.96 -17.22 6.45
N ARG A 248 -11.73 -18.40 5.84
CA ARG A 248 -12.60 -18.95 4.79
C ARG A 248 -14.02 -19.19 5.32
N GLN A 249 -14.14 -19.76 6.51
CA GLN A 249 -15.42 -20.04 7.13
C GLN A 249 -16.18 -18.75 7.45
N ALA A 250 -15.51 -17.76 8.05
CA ALA A 250 -16.11 -16.46 8.36
C ALA A 250 -16.65 -15.77 7.09
N ARG A 251 -15.87 -15.77 6.01
CA ARG A 251 -16.30 -15.17 4.73
C ARG A 251 -17.51 -15.87 4.13
N ARG A 252 -17.58 -17.21 4.23
CA ARG A 252 -18.74 -17.98 3.77
C ARG A 252 -20.00 -17.67 4.58
N ALA A 253 -19.87 -17.54 5.91
CA ALA A 253 -20.99 -17.18 6.77
C ALA A 253 -21.57 -15.81 6.38
N THR A 254 -20.72 -14.78 6.23
CA THR A 254 -21.18 -13.45 5.79
C THR A 254 -21.86 -13.47 4.43
N GLN A 255 -21.38 -14.29 3.49
CA GLN A 255 -22.00 -14.42 2.17
C GLN A 255 -23.38 -15.10 2.25
N LEU A 256 -23.57 -16.10 3.12
CA LEU A 256 -24.85 -16.77 3.31
C LEU A 256 -25.89 -15.87 4.00
N ASP A 257 -25.47 -15.05 4.98
CA ASP A 257 -26.36 -14.09 5.65
C ASP A 257 -26.92 -13.06 4.65
N LEU A 258 -26.12 -12.61 3.68
CA LEU A 258 -26.54 -11.70 2.61
C LEU A 258 -27.62 -12.31 1.68
N PHE A 259 -27.68 -13.64 1.55
CA PHE A 259 -28.71 -14.33 0.77
C PHE A 259 -29.91 -14.79 1.59
N ALA A 260 -29.82 -14.74 2.93
CA ALA A 260 -30.93 -15.05 3.82
C ALA A 260 -31.86 -13.84 4.05
N GLU A 261 -31.39 -12.62 3.76
CA GLU A 261 -32.16 -11.37 3.81
C GLU A 261 -32.72 -10.92 2.44
N SER A 262 -32.66 -11.77 1.41
CA SER A 262 -33.18 -11.50 0.05
C SER A 262 -34.50 -12.22 -0.23
#